data_AF-A0A3N5ZYH9-F1
#
_entry.id   AF-A0A3N5ZYH9-F1
#
_cell.length_a   1.000
_cell.length_b   1.000
_cell.length_c   1.000
_cell.angle_alpha   90.00
_cell.angle_beta   90.00
_cell.angle_gamma   90.00
#
_symmetry.space_group_name_H-M   'P 1'
#
loop_
_entity.id
_entity.type
_entity.pdbx_description
1 polymer ?
#
loop_
_entity_poly.entity_id
_entity_poly.type
_entity_poly.pdbx_seq_one_letter_code
_entity_poly.pdbx_strand_id
1 'polypeptide(L)'
;MGYVHTIDPVAATVLGFKVYWYGLAYTFGFTVLVLWLAGSRRTLGWRSDHVVDSSLIFVVCALAGGRIFDVVVYEWEWYRVHPAEVAMLWKGGMASHGIFIGAVAAAAIAAARTGTPVLRLLDSLTVPAAFIFGVGRIGNFIEGGVIGTPTSLPWGVKLPDVEGFRHPVALYDGGKNLALVPLLLVVLRRWPAGSGVASGVFLLGYGGLRFLVDQFRDYESVLLGLGPGQWFNLAMAAAGLGLVVVCLRQPFGCVPTTTAAATGRRRALLRARVALLVLLVAFPLSIPTSWTTEYLRLKRHGRDQAAVGDPGGTLATYERIAPERGAAQSRLESRATQSAIPVRMSGGIAADLRERRSTNVVTHSKVAASAPRVSLTMNIT
;
A
#
# COMPACT_ATOMS: atom_id res chain seq x y z
N MET A 1 -18.67 14.52 10.57
CA MET A 1 -17.58 15.12 9.78
C MET A 1 -16.64 14.01 9.39
N GLY A 2 -16.53 13.67 8.09
CA GLY A 2 -15.50 12.74 7.60
C GLY A 2 -14.14 13.41 7.44
N TYR A 3 -13.08 12.62 7.29
CA TYR A 3 -11.71 13.09 7.09
C TYR A 3 -11.43 13.37 5.61
N VAL A 4 -10.73 14.47 5.30
CA VAL A 4 -10.30 14.79 3.93
C VAL A 4 -8.83 14.45 3.79
N HIS A 5 -8.51 13.52 2.88
CA HIS A 5 -7.17 13.00 2.71
C HIS A 5 -6.29 13.99 1.96
N THR A 6 -5.28 14.52 2.64
CA THR A 6 -4.37 15.58 2.13
C THR A 6 -2.90 15.28 2.41
N ILE A 7 -2.57 14.02 2.73
CA ILE A 7 -1.21 13.62 3.07
C ILE A 7 -0.38 13.51 1.79
N ASP A 8 0.80 14.12 1.78
CA ASP A 8 1.77 13.95 0.69
C ASP A 8 2.31 12.50 0.68
N PRO A 9 2.23 11.77 -0.45
CA PRO A 9 2.80 10.43 -0.54
C PRO A 9 4.33 10.40 -0.39
N VAL A 10 5.02 11.52 -0.64
CA VAL A 10 6.47 11.66 -0.44
C VAL A 10 6.75 11.98 1.03
N ALA A 11 7.40 11.05 1.72
CA ALA A 11 7.81 11.21 3.11
C ALA A 11 8.98 12.20 3.25
N ALA A 12 9.94 12.13 2.33
CA ALA A 12 11.11 13.01 2.30
C ALA A 12 11.76 13.03 0.91
N THR A 13 12.53 14.09 0.63
CA THR A 13 13.46 14.12 -0.52
C THR A 13 14.88 14.12 0.03
N VAL A 14 15.66 13.08 -0.28
CA VAL A 14 17.04 12.90 0.20
C VAL A 14 17.97 12.91 -0.99
N LEU A 15 18.88 13.90 -1.06
CA LEU A 15 19.84 14.04 -2.18
C LEU A 15 19.18 14.04 -3.57
N GLY A 16 17.99 14.61 -3.69
CA GLY A 16 17.21 14.62 -4.93
C GLY A 16 16.38 13.36 -5.20
N PHE A 17 16.48 12.32 -4.37
CA PHE A 17 15.68 11.11 -4.46
C PHE A 17 14.45 11.19 -3.56
N LYS A 18 13.29 10.84 -4.12
CA LYS A 18 12.02 10.77 -3.37
C LYS A 18 11.96 9.49 -2.55
N VAL A 19 11.64 9.65 -1.27
CA VAL A 19 11.34 8.56 -0.34
C VAL A 19 9.83 8.55 -0.09
N TYR A 20 9.19 7.41 -0.31
CA TYR A 20 7.74 7.26 -0.20
C TYR A 20 7.33 6.63 1.13
N TRP A 21 6.19 7.04 1.68
CA TRP A 21 5.62 6.45 2.90
C TRP A 21 5.35 4.96 2.75
N TYR A 22 4.89 4.54 1.58
CA TYR A 22 4.69 3.12 1.29
C TYR A 22 5.99 2.34 1.27
N GLY A 23 7.01 2.88 0.61
CA GLY A 23 8.35 2.33 0.61
C GLY A 23 8.90 2.15 2.02
N LEU A 24 8.73 3.19 2.85
CA LEU A 24 9.13 3.17 4.26
C LEU A 24 8.40 2.07 5.04
N ALA A 25 7.11 1.86 4.81
CA ALA A 25 6.35 0.80 5.47
C ALA A 25 6.90 -0.60 5.15
N TYR A 26 7.24 -0.88 3.88
CA TYR A 26 7.85 -2.16 3.51
C TYR A 26 9.28 -2.31 4.03
N THR A 27 10.11 -1.26 3.97
CA THR A 27 11.45 -1.26 4.57
C THR A 27 11.37 -1.56 6.06
N PHE A 28 10.41 -0.97 6.77
CA PHE A 28 10.19 -1.24 8.18
C PHE A 28 9.74 -2.68 8.42
N GLY A 29 8.77 -3.16 7.64
CA GLY A 29 8.32 -4.54 7.70
C GLY A 29 9.42 -5.58 7.46
N PHE A 30 10.25 -5.39 6.42
CA PHE A 30 11.39 -6.27 6.15
C PHE A 30 12.47 -6.18 7.22
N THR A 31 12.69 -5.00 7.81
CA THR A 31 13.60 -4.85 8.96
C THR A 31 13.09 -5.68 10.14
N VAL A 32 11.79 -5.63 10.45
CA VAL A 32 11.18 -6.45 11.49
C VAL A 32 11.32 -7.95 11.18
N LEU A 33 11.15 -8.37 9.93
CA LEU A 33 11.40 -9.76 9.52
C LEU A 33 12.86 -10.18 9.79
N VAL A 34 13.85 -9.36 9.42
CA VAL A 34 15.27 -9.67 9.66
C VAL A 34 15.55 -9.81 11.16
N LEU A 35 15.07 -8.85 11.96
CA LEU A 35 15.24 -8.87 13.42
C LEU A 35 14.52 -10.07 14.06
N TRP A 36 13.34 -10.41 13.55
CA TRP A 36 12.56 -11.57 14.00
C TRP A 36 13.30 -12.88 13.74
N LEU A 37 13.84 -13.07 12.54
CA LEU A 37 14.64 -14.25 12.19
C LEU A 37 15.94 -14.31 13.01
N ALA A 38 16.57 -13.16 13.28
CA ALA A 38 17.74 -13.08 14.16
C ALA A 38 17.41 -13.50 15.60
N GLY A 39 16.27 -13.05 16.13
CA GLY A 39 15.77 -13.43 17.45
C GLY A 39 15.34 -14.90 17.53
N SER A 40 14.75 -15.42 16.45
CA SER A 40 14.26 -16.80 16.34
C SER A 40 15.36 -17.80 15.95
N ARG A 41 16.61 -17.36 15.76
CA ARG A 41 17.69 -18.24 15.28
C ARG A 41 17.89 -19.47 16.15
N ARG A 42 17.73 -19.37 17.47
CA ARG A 42 17.92 -20.50 18.39
C ARG A 42 16.82 -21.54 18.24
N THR A 43 15.56 -21.11 18.14
CA THR A 43 14.41 -22.01 17.98
C THR A 43 14.39 -22.66 16.60
N LEU A 44 14.97 -21.99 15.60
CA LEU A 44 15.13 -22.52 14.25
C LEU A 44 16.38 -23.41 14.09
N GLY A 45 17.31 -23.44 15.06
CA GLY A 45 18.59 -24.13 14.92
C GLY A 45 19.53 -23.45 13.90
N TRP A 46 19.36 -22.15 13.69
CA TRP A 46 20.06 -21.36 12.69
C TRP A 46 21.34 -20.73 13.21
N ARG A 47 22.33 -20.70 12.32
CA ARG A 47 23.52 -19.86 12.45
C ARG A 47 23.25 -18.44 11.94
N SER A 48 24.12 -17.50 12.28
CA SER A 48 23.98 -16.10 11.84
C SER A 48 23.98 -15.95 10.31
N ASP A 49 24.70 -16.81 9.58
CA ASP A 49 24.69 -16.79 8.12
C ASP A 49 23.39 -17.33 7.52
N HIS A 50 22.69 -18.26 8.19
CA HIS A 50 21.34 -18.66 7.75
C HIS A 50 20.36 -17.50 7.87
N VAL A 51 20.44 -16.69 8.94
CA VAL A 51 19.58 -15.51 9.10
C VAL A 51 19.75 -14.55 7.93
N VAL A 52 21.00 -14.22 7.56
CA VAL A 52 21.28 -13.31 6.45
C VAL A 52 20.84 -13.91 5.11
N ASP A 53 21.24 -15.16 4.82
CA ASP A 53 20.91 -15.83 3.56
C ASP A 53 19.39 -16.01 3.38
N SER A 54 18.68 -16.43 4.44
CA SER A 54 17.23 -16.57 4.41
C SER A 54 16.54 -15.22 4.28
N SER A 55 17.01 -14.17 4.97
CA SER A 55 16.43 -12.82 4.83
C SER A 55 16.55 -12.29 3.41
N LEU A 56 17.70 -12.49 2.75
CA LEU A 56 17.90 -12.15 1.35
C LEU A 56 16.88 -12.87 0.45
N ILE A 57 16.71 -14.18 0.66
CA ILE A 57 15.73 -14.99 -0.08
C ILE A 57 14.31 -14.44 0.13
N PHE A 58 13.93 -14.13 1.37
CA PHE A 58 12.60 -13.57 1.67
C PHE A 58 12.34 -12.25 0.97
N VAL A 59 13.25 -11.29 1.07
CA VAL A 59 13.07 -9.97 0.44
C VAL A 59 12.99 -10.10 -1.07
N VAL A 60 13.89 -10.88 -1.70
CA VAL A 60 13.90 -11.08 -3.15
C VAL A 60 12.62 -11.77 -3.63
N CYS A 61 12.23 -12.88 -3.01
CA CYS A 61 11.03 -13.60 -3.44
C CYS A 61 9.74 -12.82 -3.17
N ALA A 62 9.67 -12.06 -2.07
CA ALA A 62 8.52 -11.19 -1.79
C ALA A 62 8.37 -10.09 -2.86
N LEU A 63 9.47 -9.40 -3.20
CA LEU A 63 9.48 -8.37 -4.23
C LEU A 63 9.17 -8.95 -5.63
N ALA A 64 9.83 -10.05 -6.00
CA ALA A 64 9.60 -10.71 -7.27
C ALA A 64 8.17 -11.26 -7.37
N GLY A 65 7.69 -11.94 -6.34
CA GLY A 65 6.34 -12.50 -6.30
C GLY A 65 5.26 -11.42 -6.38
N GLY A 66 5.41 -10.33 -5.62
CA GLY A 66 4.50 -9.19 -5.67
C GLY A 66 4.44 -8.56 -7.07
N ARG A 67 5.59 -8.42 -7.73
CA ARG A 67 5.69 -7.85 -9.07
C ARG A 67 5.11 -8.77 -10.14
N ILE A 68 5.48 -10.04 -10.13
CA ILE A 68 5.02 -11.03 -11.12
C ILE A 68 3.51 -11.19 -11.03
N PHE A 69 2.94 -11.26 -9.82
CA PHE A 69 1.51 -11.41 -9.65
C PHE A 69 0.75 -10.17 -10.17
N ASP A 70 1.23 -8.96 -9.86
CA ASP A 70 0.64 -7.72 -10.38
C ASP A 70 0.61 -7.70 -11.92
N VAL A 71 1.77 -8.00 -12.52
CA VAL A 71 1.95 -8.05 -13.97
C VAL A 71 1.05 -9.09 -14.64
N VAL A 72 0.98 -10.30 -14.11
CA VAL A 72 0.27 -11.41 -14.76
C VAL A 72 -1.24 -11.38 -14.49
N VAL A 73 -1.64 -11.02 -13.27
CA VAL A 73 -3.04 -11.17 -12.83
C VAL A 73 -3.83 -9.87 -12.97
N TYR A 74 -3.19 -8.72 -12.78
CA TYR A 74 -3.89 -7.43 -12.78
C TYR A 74 -3.65 -6.61 -14.05
N GLU A 75 -2.43 -6.65 -14.61
CA GLU A 75 -2.01 -5.66 -15.62
C GLU A 75 -1.42 -6.31 -16.89
N TRP A 76 -1.78 -7.56 -17.20
CA TRP A 76 -1.17 -8.31 -18.32
C TRP A 76 -1.28 -7.59 -19.66
N GLU A 77 -2.43 -6.96 -19.93
CA GLU A 77 -2.69 -6.22 -21.17
C GLU A 77 -1.70 -5.07 -21.41
N TRP A 78 -1.19 -4.45 -20.33
CA TRP A 78 -0.17 -3.42 -20.43
C TRP A 78 1.23 -4.01 -20.67
N TYR A 79 1.61 -5.00 -19.87
CA TYR A 79 2.98 -5.51 -19.87
C TYR A 79 3.30 -6.39 -21.08
N ARG A 80 2.30 -7.00 -21.74
CA ARG A 80 2.51 -7.73 -23.00
C ARG A 80 3.03 -6.84 -24.13
N VAL A 81 2.71 -5.54 -24.10
CA VAL A 81 3.23 -4.54 -25.06
C VAL A 81 4.39 -3.72 -24.49
N HIS A 82 4.62 -3.75 -23.17
CA HIS A 82 5.75 -3.08 -22.49
C HIS A 82 6.60 -4.05 -21.64
N PRO A 83 7.22 -5.10 -22.23
CA PRO A 83 7.87 -6.16 -21.46
C PRO A 83 9.07 -5.66 -20.64
N ALA A 84 9.77 -4.62 -21.09
CA ALA A 84 10.89 -4.03 -20.35
C ALA A 84 10.45 -3.41 -19.01
N GLU A 85 9.20 -2.98 -18.90
CA GLU A 85 8.68 -2.36 -17.68
C GLU A 85 8.44 -3.36 -16.56
N VAL A 86 8.35 -4.66 -16.86
CA VAL A 86 8.19 -5.71 -15.85
C VAL A 86 9.30 -5.66 -14.80
N ALA A 87 10.54 -5.37 -15.21
CA ALA A 87 11.70 -5.27 -14.31
C ALA A 87 11.82 -3.93 -13.57
N MET A 88 11.01 -2.93 -13.93
CA MET A 88 11.09 -1.58 -13.36
C MET A 88 10.33 -1.47 -12.03
N LEU A 89 10.78 -2.21 -11.00
CA LEU A 89 10.11 -2.24 -9.69
C LEU A 89 10.00 -0.84 -9.03
N TRP A 90 10.91 0.09 -9.35
CA TRP A 90 10.87 1.47 -8.87
C TRP A 90 9.69 2.28 -9.42
N LYS A 91 9.00 1.81 -10.46
CA LYS A 91 7.73 2.40 -10.89
C LYS A 91 6.59 2.06 -9.93
N GLY A 92 6.69 1.00 -9.12
CA GLY A 92 5.59 0.50 -8.28
C GLY A 92 4.88 -0.69 -8.94
N GLY A 93 3.64 -0.98 -8.53
CA GLY A 93 2.87 -2.14 -9.03
C GLY A 93 3.28 -3.44 -8.34
N MET A 94 2.73 -3.63 -7.14
CA MET A 94 3.04 -4.74 -6.24
C MET A 94 1.76 -5.32 -5.65
N ALA A 95 1.49 -6.60 -5.91
CA ALA A 95 0.30 -7.27 -5.42
C ALA A 95 0.56 -8.01 -4.09
N SER A 96 -0.28 -7.76 -3.08
CA SER A 96 -0.16 -8.43 -1.76
C SER A 96 -0.24 -9.96 -1.83
N HIS A 97 -1.07 -10.52 -2.73
CA HIS A 97 -1.14 -11.96 -2.96
C HIS A 97 0.17 -12.52 -3.52
N GLY A 98 0.81 -11.80 -4.44
CA GLY A 98 2.12 -12.16 -4.96
C GLY A 98 3.21 -12.10 -3.91
N ILE A 99 3.18 -11.09 -3.03
CA ILE A 99 4.11 -10.99 -1.89
C ILE A 99 3.95 -12.19 -0.97
N PHE A 100 2.71 -12.58 -0.67
CA PHE A 100 2.40 -13.77 0.13
C PHE A 100 2.94 -15.06 -0.51
N ILE A 101 2.64 -15.30 -1.79
CA ILE A 101 3.12 -16.48 -2.53
C ILE A 101 4.65 -16.50 -2.58
N GLY A 102 5.28 -15.34 -2.84
CA GLY A 102 6.72 -15.17 -2.82
C GLY A 102 7.33 -15.50 -1.46
N ALA A 103 6.69 -15.09 -0.36
CA ALA A 103 7.14 -15.43 0.99
C ALA A 103 7.01 -16.93 1.30
N VAL A 104 5.95 -17.60 0.84
CA VAL A 104 5.80 -19.06 0.98
C VAL A 104 6.90 -19.79 0.19
N ALA A 105 7.18 -19.35 -1.05
CA ALA A 105 8.27 -19.90 -1.85
C ALA A 105 9.64 -19.67 -1.17
N ALA A 106 9.88 -18.49 -0.61
CA ALA A 106 11.09 -18.21 0.17
C ALA A 106 11.21 -19.13 1.38
N ALA A 107 10.11 -19.40 2.10
CA ALA A 107 10.11 -20.32 3.22
C ALA A 107 10.48 -21.74 2.78
N ALA A 108 9.94 -22.24 1.67
CA ALA A 108 10.31 -23.55 1.13
C ALA A 108 11.81 -23.62 0.76
N ILE A 109 12.34 -22.61 0.06
CA ILE A 109 13.75 -22.54 -0.33
C ILE A 109 14.66 -22.44 0.90
N ALA A 110 14.33 -21.58 1.86
CA ALA A 110 15.10 -21.39 3.09
C ALA A 110 15.07 -22.65 3.97
N ALA A 111 13.91 -23.29 4.12
CA ALA A 111 13.76 -24.56 4.83
C ALA A 111 14.68 -25.64 4.24
N ALA A 112 14.64 -25.81 2.91
CA ALA A 112 15.50 -26.76 2.21
C ALA A 112 17.00 -26.47 2.40
N ARG A 113 17.42 -25.19 2.31
CA ARG A 113 18.83 -24.79 2.46
C ARG A 113 19.36 -24.92 3.88
N THR A 114 18.49 -24.80 4.89
CA THR A 114 18.89 -24.79 6.30
C THR A 114 18.62 -26.12 7.01
N GLY A 115 17.96 -27.08 6.34
CA GLY A 115 17.50 -28.32 6.97
C GLY A 115 16.40 -28.10 8.01
N THR A 116 15.72 -26.95 7.98
CA THR A 116 14.65 -26.63 8.94
C THR A 116 13.33 -27.18 8.43
N PRO A 117 12.53 -27.87 9.26
CA PRO A 117 11.19 -28.29 8.86
C PRO A 117 10.38 -27.09 8.37
N VAL A 118 9.80 -27.18 7.17
CA VAL A 118 9.12 -26.04 6.53
C VAL A 118 8.00 -25.48 7.39
N LEU A 119 7.25 -26.34 8.08
CA LEU A 119 6.16 -25.94 8.97
C LEU A 119 6.65 -25.15 10.19
N ARG A 120 7.84 -25.47 10.71
CA ARG A 120 8.48 -24.70 11.79
C ARG A 120 8.84 -23.30 11.32
N LEU A 121 9.38 -23.18 10.11
CA LEU A 121 9.69 -21.88 9.54
C LEU A 121 8.42 -21.08 9.24
N LEU A 122 7.40 -21.70 8.64
CA LEU A 122 6.12 -21.05 8.34
C LEU A 122 5.44 -20.51 9.61
N ASP A 123 5.33 -21.32 10.67
CA ASP A 123 4.75 -20.87 11.94
C ASP A 123 5.50 -19.67 12.52
N SER A 124 6.84 -19.75 12.49
CA SER A 124 7.71 -18.66 12.95
C SER A 124 7.49 -17.37 12.14
N LEU A 125 7.08 -17.44 10.87
CA LEU A 125 6.94 -16.27 10.01
C LEU A 125 5.58 -15.58 10.08
N THR A 126 4.61 -16.19 10.75
CA THR A 126 3.24 -15.65 10.84
C THR A 126 3.19 -14.25 11.45
N VAL A 127 3.95 -14.02 12.53
CA VAL A 127 4.03 -12.73 13.23
C VAL A 127 4.63 -11.63 12.35
N PRO A 128 5.85 -11.76 11.79
CA PRO A 128 6.40 -10.73 10.91
C PRO A 128 5.58 -10.56 9.62
N ALA A 129 4.95 -11.61 9.09
CA ALA A 129 4.06 -11.50 7.93
C ALA A 129 2.83 -10.63 8.24
N ALA A 130 2.14 -10.90 9.35
CA ALA A 130 1.00 -10.10 9.79
C ALA A 130 1.39 -8.63 10.00
N PHE A 131 2.56 -8.39 10.59
CA PHE A 131 3.10 -7.05 10.76
C PHE A 131 3.34 -6.34 9.43
N ILE A 132 4.06 -6.98 8.49
CA ILE A 132 4.35 -6.43 7.15
C ILE A 132 3.05 -6.05 6.42
N PHE A 133 2.06 -6.95 6.41
CA PHE A 133 0.77 -6.67 5.78
C PHE A 133 0.01 -5.55 6.50
N GLY A 134 0.13 -5.45 7.82
CA GLY A 134 -0.45 -4.36 8.60
C GLY A 134 0.12 -2.99 8.24
N VAL A 135 1.44 -2.83 8.34
CA VAL A 135 2.09 -1.54 8.06
C VAL A 135 2.03 -1.16 6.58
N GLY A 136 2.14 -2.13 5.68
CA GLY A 136 2.01 -1.88 4.23
C GLY A 136 0.65 -1.25 3.87
N ARG A 137 -0.41 -1.62 4.59
CA ARG A 137 -1.74 -1.02 4.43
C ARG A 137 -1.86 0.40 4.97
N ILE A 138 -1.09 0.73 6.01
CA ILE A 138 -0.96 2.13 6.45
C ILE A 138 -0.28 2.95 5.35
N GLY A 139 0.78 2.42 4.73
CA GLY A 139 1.41 3.03 3.56
C GLY A 139 0.42 3.23 2.40
N ASN A 140 -0.41 2.23 2.10
CA ASN A 140 -1.47 2.36 1.09
C ASN A 140 -2.49 3.45 1.42
N PHE A 141 -2.86 3.61 2.69
CA PHE A 141 -3.78 4.66 3.10
C PHE A 141 -3.16 6.04 2.90
N ILE A 142 -1.91 6.24 3.33
CA ILE A 142 -1.19 7.51 3.18
C ILE A 142 -1.13 7.95 1.71
N GLU A 143 -0.90 7.02 0.79
CA GLU A 143 -0.84 7.32 -0.64
C GLU A 143 -2.21 7.34 -1.33
N GLY A 144 -3.29 6.97 -0.64
CA GLY A 144 -4.64 6.92 -1.22
C GLY A 144 -4.84 5.81 -2.25
N GLY A 145 -4.02 4.76 -2.23
CA GLY A 145 -3.96 3.73 -3.28
C GLY A 145 -5.05 2.65 -3.22
N VAL A 146 -5.87 2.61 -2.17
CA VAL A 146 -6.94 1.59 -2.03
C VAL A 146 -8.27 2.27 -1.73
N ILE A 147 -9.16 2.22 -2.72
CA ILE A 147 -10.47 2.88 -2.69
C ILE A 147 -11.53 1.93 -2.10
N GLY A 148 -12.29 2.45 -1.14
CA GLY A 148 -13.45 1.77 -0.57
C GLY A 148 -14.77 2.19 -1.23
N THR A 149 -15.84 1.49 -0.89
CA THR A 149 -17.21 1.83 -1.32
C THR A 149 -17.67 3.16 -0.70
N PRO A 150 -18.66 3.84 -1.31
CA PRO A 150 -19.23 5.07 -0.76
C PRO A 150 -19.80 4.86 0.64
N THR A 151 -19.68 5.87 1.51
CA THR A 151 -20.17 5.81 2.89
C THR A 151 -20.59 7.17 3.42
N SER A 152 -21.58 7.18 4.31
CA SER A 152 -22.02 8.34 5.07
C SER A 152 -21.55 8.31 6.54
N LEU A 153 -20.77 7.29 6.92
CA LEU A 153 -20.28 7.10 8.28
C LEU A 153 -19.34 8.24 8.71
N PRO A 154 -19.31 8.59 10.01
CA PRO A 154 -18.56 9.75 10.48
C PRO A 154 -17.04 9.62 10.32
N TRP A 155 -16.51 8.40 10.12
CA TRP A 155 -15.09 8.16 9.83
C TRP A 155 -14.80 7.91 8.33
N GLY A 156 -15.74 8.22 7.44
CA GLY A 156 -15.52 8.19 6.00
C GLY A 156 -14.37 9.11 5.59
N VAL A 157 -13.63 8.71 4.54
CA VAL A 157 -12.48 9.45 4.02
C VAL A 157 -12.74 9.93 2.60
N LYS A 158 -12.55 11.22 2.35
CA LYS A 158 -12.58 11.83 1.02
C LYS A 158 -11.18 11.77 0.42
N LEU A 159 -10.99 10.93 -0.59
CA LEU A 159 -9.74 10.79 -1.33
C LEU A 159 -9.64 11.84 -2.45
N PRO A 160 -8.43 12.28 -2.84
CA PRO A 160 -8.25 13.10 -4.03
C PRO A 160 -8.82 12.40 -5.27
N ASP A 161 -9.50 13.14 -6.13
CA ASP A 161 -10.04 12.66 -7.41
C ASP A 161 -11.09 11.53 -7.30
N VAL A 162 -11.67 11.29 -6.11
CA VAL A 162 -12.76 10.34 -5.89
C VAL A 162 -13.98 11.08 -5.35
N GLU A 163 -15.13 10.87 -6.00
CA GLU A 163 -16.38 11.47 -5.55
C GLU A 163 -16.88 10.83 -4.25
N GLY A 164 -17.36 11.69 -3.34
CA GLY A 164 -17.94 11.31 -2.06
C GLY A 164 -16.93 10.84 -1.01
N PHE A 165 -17.45 10.52 0.17
CA PHE A 165 -16.67 9.88 1.23
C PHE A 165 -16.68 8.36 1.01
N ARG A 166 -15.51 7.74 1.18
CA ARG A 166 -15.31 6.29 1.03
C ARG A 166 -14.93 5.64 2.34
N HIS A 167 -15.22 4.35 2.49
CA HIS A 167 -14.66 3.57 3.59
C HIS A 167 -13.11 3.58 3.52
N PRO A 168 -12.38 3.91 4.60
CA PRO A 168 -10.92 3.76 4.66
C PRO A 168 -10.50 2.30 4.76
N VAL A 169 -10.82 1.51 3.73
CA VAL A 169 -10.65 0.05 3.70
C VAL A 169 -9.19 -0.39 3.90
N ALA A 170 -8.22 0.44 3.47
CA ALA A 170 -6.81 0.22 3.77
C ALA A 170 -6.55 0.17 5.28
N LEU A 171 -7.14 1.09 6.06
CA LEU A 171 -6.99 1.09 7.52
C LEU A 171 -7.72 -0.08 8.18
N TYR A 172 -8.85 -0.51 7.64
CA TYR A 172 -9.53 -1.72 8.13
C TYR A 172 -8.66 -2.95 7.94
N ASP A 173 -8.06 -3.11 6.74
CA ASP A 173 -7.14 -4.22 6.44
C ASP A 173 -5.86 -4.14 7.30
N GLY A 174 -5.28 -2.94 7.41
CA GLY A 174 -4.10 -2.70 8.26
C GLY A 174 -4.34 -3.02 9.73
N GLY A 175 -5.45 -2.50 10.27
CA GLY A 175 -5.87 -2.72 11.65
C GLY A 175 -6.07 -4.20 11.97
N LYS A 176 -6.76 -4.96 11.10
CA LYS A 176 -6.91 -6.40 11.33
C LYS A 176 -5.59 -7.15 11.29
N ASN A 177 -4.68 -6.82 10.38
CA ASN A 177 -3.41 -7.54 10.25
C ASN A 177 -2.50 -7.22 11.46
N LEU A 178 -2.52 -5.98 11.96
CA LEU A 178 -1.83 -5.62 13.20
C LEU A 178 -2.48 -6.29 14.43
N ALA A 179 -3.80 -6.45 14.47
CA ALA A 179 -4.49 -7.19 15.54
C ALA A 179 -4.16 -8.69 15.55
N LEU A 180 -3.77 -9.27 14.40
CA LEU A 180 -3.29 -10.66 14.33
C LEU A 180 -1.92 -10.83 15.02
N VAL A 181 -1.08 -9.80 15.11
CA VAL A 181 0.24 -9.88 15.73
C VAL A 181 0.19 -10.38 17.19
N PRO A 182 -0.54 -9.73 18.13
CA PRO A 182 -0.64 -10.24 19.50
C PRO A 182 -1.34 -11.60 19.59
N LEU A 183 -2.35 -11.86 18.74
CA LEU A 183 -3.00 -13.17 18.67
C LEU A 183 -1.99 -14.28 18.33
N LEU A 184 -1.19 -14.08 17.28
CA LEU A 184 -0.20 -15.06 16.82
C LEU A 184 0.93 -15.25 17.84
N LEU A 185 1.31 -14.20 18.57
CA LEU A 185 2.24 -14.32 19.70
C LEU A 185 1.68 -15.21 20.81
N VAL A 186 0.39 -15.07 21.16
CA VAL A 186 -0.28 -15.95 22.14
C VAL A 186 -0.36 -17.38 21.60
N VAL A 187 -0.71 -17.57 20.32
CA VAL A 187 -0.77 -18.89 19.70
C VAL A 187 0.60 -19.57 19.69
N LEU A 188 1.68 -18.87 19.33
CA LEU A 188 3.04 -19.42 19.35
C LEU A 188 3.55 -19.77 20.75
N ARG A 189 3.04 -19.12 21.79
CA ARG A 189 3.33 -19.50 23.19
C ARG A 189 2.62 -20.80 23.59
N ARG A 190 1.40 -21.02 23.09
CA ARG A 190 0.59 -22.19 23.44
C ARG A 190 0.86 -23.41 22.55
N TRP A 191 1.21 -23.17 21.29
CA TRP A 191 1.56 -24.13 20.26
C TRP A 191 2.84 -23.66 19.55
N PRO A 192 4.01 -24.13 20.00
CA PRO A 192 5.29 -23.70 19.46
C PRO A 192 5.43 -23.95 17.95
N ALA A 193 6.36 -23.22 17.34
CA ALA A 193 6.64 -23.31 15.91
C ALA A 193 6.99 -24.74 15.48
N GLY A 194 6.29 -25.23 14.46
CA GLY A 194 6.36 -26.60 13.95
C GLY A 194 5.07 -27.39 14.21
N SER A 195 4.16 -26.84 15.00
CA SER A 195 2.82 -27.39 15.20
C SER A 195 1.91 -27.22 13.98
N GLY A 196 2.14 -26.20 13.15
CA GLY A 196 1.27 -25.77 12.06
C GLY A 196 0.08 -24.91 12.50
N VAL A 197 -0.17 -24.81 13.81
CA VAL A 197 -1.33 -24.10 14.36
C VAL A 197 -1.23 -22.60 14.10
N ALA A 198 -0.04 -22.00 14.31
CA ALA A 198 0.14 -20.57 14.05
C ALA A 198 -0.09 -20.24 12.58
N SER A 199 0.45 -21.05 11.66
CA SER A 199 0.23 -20.89 10.22
C SER A 199 -1.25 -20.99 9.85
N GLY A 200 -1.96 -21.97 10.44
CA GLY A 200 -3.39 -22.14 10.22
C GLY A 200 -4.22 -20.96 10.73
N VAL A 201 -3.93 -20.49 11.95
CA VAL A 201 -4.58 -19.30 12.54
C VAL A 201 -4.28 -18.05 11.71
N PHE A 202 -3.05 -17.89 11.23
CA PHE A 202 -2.70 -16.78 10.34
C PHE A 202 -3.51 -16.83 9.05
N LEU A 203 -3.57 -17.97 8.36
CA LEU A 203 -4.31 -18.12 7.11
C LEU A 203 -5.81 -17.89 7.30
N LEU A 204 -6.38 -18.45 8.37
CA LEU A 204 -7.79 -18.29 8.71
C LEU A 204 -8.12 -16.84 9.07
N GLY A 205 -7.32 -16.23 9.95
CA GLY A 205 -7.51 -14.85 10.39
C GLY A 205 -7.25 -13.85 9.26
N TYR A 206 -6.16 -14.01 8.51
CA TYR A 206 -5.84 -13.15 7.38
C TYR A 206 -6.91 -13.27 6.30
N GLY A 207 -7.16 -14.47 5.76
CA GLY A 207 -8.09 -14.71 4.67
C GLY A 207 -9.54 -14.44 5.07
N GLY A 208 -9.99 -14.98 6.21
CA GLY A 208 -11.36 -14.84 6.68
C GLY A 208 -11.74 -13.39 6.96
N LEU A 209 -10.92 -12.66 7.72
CA LEU A 209 -11.17 -11.24 7.97
C LEU A 209 -10.94 -10.38 6.72
N ARG A 210 -10.05 -10.79 5.79
CA ARG A 210 -9.86 -10.10 4.51
C ARG A 210 -11.10 -10.19 3.63
N PHE A 211 -11.78 -11.33 3.61
CA PHE A 211 -13.06 -11.48 2.92
C PHE A 211 -14.12 -10.49 3.43
N LEU A 212 -14.20 -10.29 4.76
CA LEU A 212 -15.11 -9.32 5.37
C LEU A 212 -14.74 -7.87 5.01
N VAL A 213 -13.45 -7.53 5.10
CA VAL A 213 -12.96 -6.19 4.75
C VAL A 213 -13.15 -5.89 3.25
N ASP A 214 -12.99 -6.89 2.38
CA ASP A 214 -13.17 -6.72 0.94
C ASP A 214 -14.61 -6.38 0.54
N GLN A 215 -15.61 -6.62 1.38
CA GLN A 215 -16.98 -6.15 1.12
C GLN A 215 -17.10 -4.62 1.10
N PHE A 216 -16.15 -3.92 1.74
CA PHE A 216 -16.08 -2.46 1.76
C PHE A 216 -15.16 -1.90 0.67
N ARG A 217 -14.64 -2.75 -0.24
CA ARG A 217 -13.70 -2.34 -1.28
C ARG A 217 -14.41 -2.14 -2.60
N ASP A 218 -14.04 -1.07 -3.31
CA ASP A 218 -14.64 -0.71 -4.60
C ASP A 218 -13.82 -1.31 -5.75
N TYR A 219 -14.12 -2.56 -6.12
CA TYR A 219 -13.47 -3.25 -7.24
C TYR A 219 -14.44 -4.18 -7.98
N GLU A 220 -14.20 -4.40 -9.28
CA GLU A 220 -15.08 -5.19 -10.15
C GLU A 220 -15.18 -6.66 -9.68
N SER A 221 -16.42 -7.13 -9.53
CA SER A 221 -16.74 -8.55 -9.34
C SER A 221 -16.67 -9.28 -10.67
N VAL A 222 -16.02 -10.44 -10.71
CA VAL A 222 -15.76 -11.17 -11.97
C VAL A 222 -16.56 -12.48 -12.04
N LEU A 223 -16.67 -13.21 -10.92
CA LEU A 223 -17.27 -14.55 -10.90
C LEU A 223 -18.20 -14.73 -9.69
N LEU A 224 -19.48 -15.05 -9.95
CA LEU A 224 -20.53 -15.26 -8.94
C LEU A 224 -20.72 -14.07 -7.98
N GLY A 225 -20.53 -12.83 -8.48
CA GLY A 225 -20.60 -11.63 -7.65
C GLY A 225 -19.38 -11.40 -6.74
N LEU A 226 -18.37 -12.28 -6.80
CA LEU A 226 -17.11 -12.13 -6.09
C LEU A 226 -15.99 -11.74 -7.06
N GLY A 227 -15.12 -10.83 -6.65
CA GLY A 227 -13.92 -10.52 -7.40
C GLY A 227 -12.75 -11.48 -7.07
N PRO A 228 -11.70 -11.54 -7.90
CA PRO A 228 -10.66 -12.57 -7.81
C PRO A 228 -9.96 -12.66 -6.44
N GLY A 229 -9.80 -11.52 -5.75
CA GLY A 229 -9.22 -11.47 -4.40
C GLY A 229 -10.08 -12.16 -3.34
N GLN A 230 -11.42 -12.07 -3.42
CA GLN A 230 -12.32 -12.71 -2.46
C GLN A 230 -12.23 -14.24 -2.54
N TRP A 231 -12.17 -14.80 -3.75
CA TRP A 231 -11.98 -16.24 -3.93
C TRP A 231 -10.67 -16.73 -3.32
N PHE A 232 -9.57 -15.99 -3.53
CA PHE A 232 -8.29 -16.32 -2.94
C PHE A 232 -8.35 -16.27 -1.40
N ASN A 233 -9.01 -15.26 -0.83
CA ASN A 233 -9.17 -15.13 0.62
C ASN A 233 -10.00 -16.25 1.23
N LEU A 234 -11.08 -16.68 0.55
CA LEU A 234 -11.88 -17.84 0.97
C LEU A 234 -11.07 -19.13 0.93
N ALA A 235 -10.29 -19.34 -0.14
CA ALA A 235 -9.41 -20.50 -0.26
C ALA A 235 -8.34 -20.51 0.86
N MET A 236 -7.72 -19.36 1.15
CA MET A 236 -6.79 -19.22 2.28
C MET A 236 -7.46 -19.53 3.62
N ALA A 237 -8.68 -19.01 3.84
CA ALA A 237 -9.41 -19.24 5.08
C ALA A 237 -9.75 -20.72 5.28
N ALA A 238 -10.23 -21.40 4.23
CA ALA A 238 -10.51 -22.82 4.25
C ALA A 238 -9.24 -23.66 4.49
N ALA A 239 -8.14 -23.34 3.82
CA ALA A 239 -6.85 -23.98 4.04
C ALA A 239 -6.34 -23.79 5.48
N GLY A 240 -6.50 -22.58 6.02
CA GLY A 240 -6.15 -22.26 7.40
C GLY A 240 -6.97 -23.05 8.41
N LEU A 241 -8.29 -23.12 8.21
CA LEU A 241 -9.18 -23.93 9.06
C LEU A 241 -8.80 -25.42 9.01
N GLY A 242 -8.57 -25.96 7.82
CA GLY A 242 -8.12 -27.34 7.64
C GLY A 242 -6.81 -27.61 8.37
N LEU A 243 -5.84 -26.71 8.25
CA LEU A 243 -4.54 -26.84 8.93
C LEU A 243 -4.69 -26.82 10.45
N VAL A 244 -5.47 -25.88 11.02
CA VAL A 244 -5.74 -25.84 12.47
C VAL A 244 -6.40 -27.15 12.94
N VAL A 245 -7.43 -27.60 12.23
CA VAL A 245 -8.20 -28.79 12.60
C VAL A 245 -7.34 -30.07 12.56
N VAL A 246 -6.47 -30.21 11.56
CA VAL A 246 -5.54 -31.35 11.46
C VAL A 246 -4.44 -31.27 12.53
N CYS A 247 -3.80 -30.11 12.67
CA CYS A 247 -2.67 -29.91 13.57
C CYS A 247 -3.06 -30.02 15.06
N LEU A 248 -4.27 -29.61 15.44
CA LEU A 248 -4.77 -29.77 16.81
C LEU A 248 -5.07 -31.23 17.19
N ARG A 249 -5.21 -32.12 16.20
CA ARG A 249 -5.48 -33.55 16.40
C ARG A 249 -4.23 -34.41 16.44
N GLN A 250 -3.06 -33.89 16.09
CA GLN A 250 -1.82 -34.65 16.11
C GLN A 250 -1.01 -34.36 17.38
N PRO A 251 -0.46 -35.40 18.05
CA PRO A 251 0.47 -35.18 19.15
C PRO A 251 1.70 -34.45 18.62
N PHE A 252 2.06 -33.33 19.25
CA PHE A 252 3.16 -32.47 18.79
C PHE A 252 4.49 -33.23 18.86
N GLY A 253 4.95 -33.71 17.71
CA GLY A 253 6.29 -34.27 17.56
C GLY A 253 7.30 -33.14 17.37
N CYS A 254 8.16 -32.93 18.36
CA CYS A 254 9.31 -32.06 18.20
C CYS A 254 10.28 -32.71 17.19
N VAL A 255 10.12 -32.42 15.89
CA VAL A 255 11.07 -32.90 14.87
C VAL A 255 12.45 -32.32 15.20
N PRO A 256 13.46 -33.13 15.52
CA PRO A 256 14.79 -32.62 15.82
C PRO A 256 15.31 -31.82 14.63
N THR A 257 15.82 -30.60 14.86
CA THR A 257 16.56 -29.90 13.79
C THR A 257 17.89 -30.61 13.63
N THR A 258 18.09 -31.30 12.51
CA THR A 258 19.43 -31.75 12.12
C THR A 258 20.26 -30.50 11.83
N THR A 259 21.24 -30.21 12.68
CA THR A 259 22.14 -29.08 12.48
C THR A 259 22.99 -29.38 11.25
N ALA A 260 22.75 -28.68 10.14
CA ALA A 260 23.56 -28.84 8.93
C ALA A 260 25.04 -28.53 9.23
N ALA A 261 25.94 -29.44 8.86
CA ALA A 261 27.37 -29.32 9.11
C ALA A 261 27.99 -28.14 8.36
N ALA A 262 28.99 -27.50 8.99
CA ALA A 262 29.58 -26.27 8.51
C ALA A 262 30.53 -26.49 7.31
N THR A 263 30.36 -25.71 6.24
CA THR A 263 31.41 -25.50 5.23
C THR A 263 32.18 -24.21 5.52
N GLY A 264 33.48 -24.35 5.77
CA GLY A 264 34.35 -23.38 6.44
C GLY A 264 34.82 -22.15 5.65
N ARG A 265 34.07 -21.63 4.67
CA ARG A 265 34.58 -20.56 3.77
C ARG A 265 33.64 -19.35 3.65
N ARG A 266 33.33 -18.62 4.73
CA ARG A 266 32.20 -17.65 4.70
C ARG A 266 32.29 -16.31 5.47
N ARG A 267 33.40 -15.93 6.13
CA ARG A 267 33.43 -14.67 6.91
C ARG A 267 33.54 -13.40 6.06
N ALA A 268 34.43 -13.35 5.05
CA ALA A 268 34.54 -12.18 4.16
C ALA A 268 33.27 -11.96 3.34
N LEU A 269 32.67 -13.05 2.84
CA LEU A 269 31.40 -13.03 2.12
C LEU A 269 30.20 -12.63 3.01
N LEU A 270 30.30 -12.75 4.35
CA LEU A 270 29.20 -12.37 5.23
C LEU A 270 28.98 -10.85 5.25
N ARG A 271 30.06 -10.05 5.32
CA ARG A 271 29.95 -8.58 5.31
C ARG A 271 29.31 -8.07 4.01
N ALA A 272 29.75 -8.61 2.87
CA ALA A 272 29.16 -8.30 1.57
C ALA A 272 27.67 -8.66 1.49
N ARG A 273 27.28 -9.84 2.01
CA ARG A 273 25.87 -10.26 2.06
C ARG A 273 25.02 -9.41 3.00
N VAL A 274 25.56 -8.98 4.14
CA VAL A 274 24.88 -8.05 5.05
C VAL A 274 24.69 -6.69 4.37
N ALA A 275 25.71 -6.16 3.69
CA ALA A 275 25.57 -4.93 2.93
C ALA A 275 24.50 -5.06 1.83
N LEU A 276 24.50 -6.16 1.09
CA LEU A 276 23.46 -6.44 0.09
C LEU A 276 22.05 -6.52 0.72
N LEU A 277 21.93 -7.16 1.89
CA LEU A 277 20.65 -7.24 2.60
C LEU A 277 20.16 -5.86 3.01
N VAL A 278 21.02 -5.01 3.56
CA VAL A 278 20.67 -3.62 3.91
C VAL A 278 20.21 -2.85 2.68
N LEU A 279 20.92 -2.97 1.56
CA LEU A 279 20.52 -2.32 0.30
C LEU A 279 19.15 -2.82 -0.19
N LEU A 280 18.91 -4.13 -0.15
CA LEU A 280 17.62 -4.71 -0.56
C LEU A 280 16.47 -4.35 0.37
N VAL A 281 16.71 -4.25 1.68
CA VAL A 281 15.70 -3.81 2.66
C VAL A 281 15.41 -2.32 2.52
N ALA A 282 16.39 -1.51 2.10
CA ALA A 282 16.23 -0.08 1.83
C ALA A 282 15.63 0.21 0.43
N PHE A 283 15.76 -0.72 -0.53
CA PHE A 283 15.25 -0.55 -1.89
C PHE A 283 13.76 -0.14 -1.98
N PRO A 284 12.83 -0.67 -1.14
CA PRO A 284 11.46 -0.21 -1.13
C PRO A 284 11.28 1.29 -0.91
N LEU A 285 12.20 2.00 -0.26
CA LEU A 285 12.10 3.46 -0.02
C LEU A 285 11.85 4.26 -1.31
N SER A 286 12.37 3.80 -2.46
CA SER A 286 12.17 4.46 -3.75
C SER A 286 10.90 4.02 -4.49
N ILE A 287 10.14 3.06 -3.96
CA ILE A 287 8.97 2.46 -4.61
C ILE A 287 7.69 3.18 -4.14
N PRO A 288 6.95 3.85 -5.04
CA PRO A 288 5.60 4.34 -4.73
C PRO A 288 4.57 3.20 -4.78
N THR A 289 3.38 3.41 -4.19
CA THR A 289 2.27 2.45 -4.30
C THR A 289 1.77 2.27 -5.73
N SER A 290 1.77 3.35 -6.52
CA SER A 290 0.90 3.45 -7.69
C SER A 290 1.58 4.12 -8.89
N TRP A 291 2.11 3.33 -9.81
CA TRP A 291 2.15 3.73 -11.23
C TRP A 291 0.95 3.19 -12.00
N THR A 292 0.53 1.96 -11.72
CA THR A 292 -0.55 1.28 -12.46
C THR A 292 -1.93 1.91 -12.22
N THR A 293 -2.07 2.77 -11.20
CA THR A 293 -3.29 3.55 -10.97
C THR A 293 -3.43 4.79 -11.86
N GLU A 294 -2.36 5.29 -12.49
CA GLU A 294 -2.49 6.36 -13.50
C GLU A 294 -3.28 5.83 -14.70
N TYR A 295 -3.00 4.60 -15.17
CA TYR A 295 -3.76 3.92 -16.23
C TYR A 295 -5.21 3.63 -15.81
N LEU A 296 -5.46 3.14 -14.59
CA LEU A 296 -6.83 2.91 -14.10
C LEU A 296 -7.61 4.21 -13.85
N ARG A 297 -6.94 5.31 -13.45
CA ARG A 297 -7.51 6.66 -13.40
C ARG A 297 -7.89 7.12 -14.80
N LEU A 298 -6.98 7.00 -15.76
CA LEU A 298 -7.23 7.38 -17.16
C LEU A 298 -8.32 6.51 -17.81
N LYS A 299 -8.37 5.21 -17.50
CA LYS A 299 -9.40 4.28 -18.01
C LYS A 299 -10.78 4.51 -17.35
N ARG A 300 -10.83 4.86 -16.06
CA ARG A 300 -12.07 5.28 -15.39
C ARG A 300 -12.57 6.61 -15.91
N HIS A 301 -11.71 7.61 -16.02
CA HIS A 301 -12.07 8.88 -16.64
C HIS A 301 -12.48 8.72 -18.12
N GLY A 302 -11.87 7.78 -18.85
CA GLY A 302 -12.29 7.43 -20.20
C GLY A 302 -13.66 6.75 -20.28
N ARG A 303 -14.05 5.95 -19.28
CA ARG A 303 -15.41 5.38 -19.18
C ARG A 303 -16.44 6.43 -18.75
N ASP A 304 -16.10 7.32 -17.83
CA ASP A 304 -16.98 8.41 -17.39
C ASP A 304 -17.20 9.43 -18.52
N GLN A 305 -16.19 9.69 -19.36
CA GLN A 305 -16.35 10.51 -20.56
C GLN A 305 -17.09 9.78 -21.70
N ALA A 306 -16.85 8.47 -21.90
CA ALA A 306 -17.63 7.70 -22.88
C ALA A 306 -19.11 7.53 -22.48
N ALA A 307 -19.42 7.55 -21.19
CA ALA A 307 -20.79 7.61 -20.67
C ALA A 307 -21.46 8.99 -20.90
N VAL A 308 -20.67 10.04 -21.16
CA VAL A 308 -21.10 11.38 -21.55
C VAL A 308 -20.75 11.62 -23.02
N GLY A 309 -21.37 10.82 -23.89
CA GLY A 309 -21.58 11.05 -25.32
C GLY A 309 -20.44 11.64 -26.17
N ASP A 310 -19.69 10.77 -26.86
CA ASP A 310 -19.22 11.04 -28.23
C ASP A 310 -18.77 9.72 -28.92
N PRO A 311 -19.47 9.22 -29.96
CA PRO A 311 -19.10 7.99 -30.65
C PRO A 311 -18.12 8.28 -31.80
N GLY A 312 -16.82 8.38 -31.51
CA GLY A 312 -15.79 8.21 -32.55
C GLY A 312 -14.51 9.00 -32.35
N GLY A 313 -13.48 8.35 -31.80
CA GLY A 313 -12.11 8.87 -31.89
C GLY A 313 -11.20 8.45 -30.74
N THR A 314 -10.78 7.18 -30.68
CA THR A 314 -9.99 6.70 -29.52
C THR A 314 -8.70 5.97 -29.89
N LEU A 315 -8.09 6.27 -31.03
CA LEU A 315 -6.76 5.73 -31.38
C LEU A 315 -5.70 6.79 -31.75
N ALA A 316 -6.08 7.98 -32.19
CA ALA A 316 -5.12 8.98 -32.68
C ALA A 316 -4.57 9.95 -31.59
N THR A 317 -5.14 9.97 -30.39
CA THR A 317 -4.76 10.93 -29.33
C THR A 317 -3.62 10.42 -28.44
N TYR A 318 -3.25 9.14 -28.54
CA TYR A 318 -2.31 8.50 -27.62
C TYR A 318 -0.83 8.87 -27.83
N GLU A 319 -0.41 9.26 -29.04
CA GLU A 319 0.99 9.65 -29.30
C GLU A 319 1.34 11.07 -28.85
N ARG A 320 0.37 11.92 -28.50
CA ARG A 320 0.60 13.36 -28.33
C ARG A 320 0.89 13.82 -26.90
N ILE A 321 0.69 12.98 -25.88
CA ILE A 321 0.76 13.40 -24.46
C ILE A 321 2.12 13.10 -23.80
N ALA A 322 3.01 12.33 -24.45
CA ALA A 322 4.30 11.94 -23.87
C ALA A 322 5.38 13.05 -23.76
N PRO A 323 5.40 14.18 -24.53
CA PRO A 323 6.47 15.17 -24.38
C PRO A 323 6.09 16.50 -23.71
N GLU A 324 4.82 16.80 -23.40
CA GLU A 324 4.43 18.19 -23.06
C GLU A 324 4.77 18.66 -21.63
N ARG A 325 5.17 17.76 -20.70
CA ARG A 325 5.61 18.21 -19.36
C ARG A 325 6.97 18.90 -19.34
N GLY A 326 7.79 18.76 -20.39
CA GLY A 326 9.07 19.48 -20.51
C GLY A 326 8.92 20.90 -21.07
N ALA A 327 7.91 21.17 -21.88
CA ALA A 327 7.74 22.46 -22.58
C ALA A 327 6.98 23.51 -21.75
N ALA A 328 6.18 23.09 -20.77
CA ALA A 328 5.48 24.00 -19.87
C ALA A 328 6.42 24.70 -18.88
N GLN A 329 7.52 24.04 -18.48
CA GLN A 329 8.45 24.55 -17.50
C GLN A 329 9.42 25.59 -18.09
N SER A 330 9.83 25.43 -19.36
CA SER A 330 10.68 26.41 -20.07
C SER A 330 9.94 27.70 -20.46
N ARG A 331 8.60 27.68 -20.60
CA ARG A 331 7.78 28.87 -20.86
C ARG A 331 7.50 29.72 -19.62
N LEU A 332 7.62 29.15 -18.42
CA LEU A 332 7.50 29.89 -17.16
C LEU A 332 8.81 30.61 -16.80
N GLU A 333 9.97 30.02 -17.12
CA GLU A 333 11.28 30.63 -16.90
C GLU A 333 11.58 31.78 -17.88
N SER A 334 11.08 31.73 -19.12
CA SER A 334 11.30 32.83 -20.09
C SER A 334 10.42 34.06 -19.84
N ARG A 335 9.29 33.92 -19.12
CA ARG A 335 8.42 35.05 -18.74
C ARG A 335 8.87 35.78 -17.48
N ALA A 336 9.71 35.18 -16.64
CA ALA A 336 10.26 35.83 -15.45
C ALA A 336 11.46 36.75 -15.75
N THR A 337 12.05 36.66 -16.94
CA THR A 337 13.27 37.42 -17.32
C THR A 337 12.99 38.63 -18.23
N GLN A 338 11.73 38.98 -18.49
CA GLN A 338 11.34 40.09 -19.39
C GLN A 338 10.56 41.24 -18.74
N SER A 339 10.63 41.42 -17.41
CA SER A 339 10.17 42.66 -16.77
C SER A 339 11.23 43.29 -15.87
N ALA A 340 12.35 43.68 -16.47
CA ALA A 340 13.26 44.67 -15.89
C ALA A 340 13.31 45.87 -16.85
N ILE A 341 12.52 46.91 -16.57
CA ILE A 341 12.66 48.22 -17.21
C ILE A 341 13.40 49.14 -16.22
N PRO A 342 14.45 49.86 -16.67
CA PRO A 342 15.42 50.50 -15.78
C PRO A 342 14.92 51.83 -15.19
N VAL A 343 15.28 52.08 -13.94
CA VAL A 343 15.15 53.38 -13.27
C VAL A 343 16.21 54.33 -13.83
N ARG A 344 15.78 55.46 -14.39
CA ARG A 344 16.64 56.59 -14.79
C ARG A 344 16.33 57.78 -13.87
N MET A 345 17.34 58.26 -13.15
CA MET A 345 17.25 59.48 -12.34
C MET A 345 17.32 60.74 -13.20
N SER A 346 16.45 61.72 -12.95
CA SER A 346 16.70 63.15 -13.14
C SER A 346 15.68 63.95 -12.30
N GLY A 347 16.15 64.96 -11.56
CA GLY A 347 15.42 65.59 -10.46
C GLY A 347 14.47 66.74 -10.81
N GLY A 348 13.93 67.37 -9.76
CA GLY A 348 13.32 68.70 -9.80
C GLY A 348 11.91 68.84 -9.18
N ILE A 349 11.86 69.22 -7.89
CA ILE A 349 10.95 70.22 -7.26
C ILE A 349 9.42 69.95 -7.16
N ALA A 350 9.00 69.83 -5.88
CA ALA A 350 7.82 70.37 -5.17
C ALA A 350 6.35 69.90 -5.38
N ALA A 351 5.74 69.60 -4.22
CA ALA A 351 4.36 69.83 -3.78
C ALA A 351 3.24 69.01 -4.49
N ASP A 352 2.13 68.57 -3.90
CA ASP A 352 1.48 68.81 -2.62
C ASP A 352 0.39 67.73 -2.41
N LEU A 353 -0.03 67.50 -1.17
CA LEU A 353 -1.37 67.06 -0.72
C LEU A 353 -2.14 65.94 -1.50
N ARG A 354 -2.33 64.78 -0.85
CA ARG A 354 -3.51 64.45 -0.02
C ARG A 354 -3.71 62.93 0.12
N GLU A 355 -3.70 62.55 1.39
CA GLU A 355 -4.07 61.31 2.03
C GLU A 355 -5.50 60.83 1.66
N ARG A 356 -5.65 59.56 1.25
CA ARG A 356 -6.88 58.78 1.45
C ARG A 356 -6.57 57.29 1.66
N ARG A 357 -6.76 56.84 2.90
CA ARG A 357 -7.06 55.45 3.26
C ARG A 357 -8.59 55.28 3.38
N SER A 358 -9.03 54.05 3.08
CA SER A 358 -10.24 53.36 3.53
C SER A 358 -11.62 53.97 3.23
N THR A 359 -12.52 53.19 2.62
CA THR A 359 -13.51 52.36 3.35
C THR A 359 -14.43 51.60 2.37
N ASN A 360 -14.65 50.33 2.67
CA ASN A 360 -15.76 49.52 2.15
C ASN A 360 -17.06 49.87 2.91
N VAL A 361 -18.18 50.05 2.18
CA VAL A 361 -19.56 50.07 2.68
C VAL A 361 -20.42 49.41 1.57
N VAL A 362 -20.90 48.18 1.78
CA VAL A 362 -22.27 47.78 2.21
C VAL A 362 -23.41 48.33 1.35
N THR A 363 -24.20 47.44 0.74
CA THR A 363 -25.65 47.64 0.56
C THR A 363 -26.41 46.32 0.68
N HIS A 364 -27.34 46.27 1.63
CA HIS A 364 -28.46 45.33 1.75
C HIS A 364 -29.64 45.78 0.85
N SER A 365 -30.50 44.84 0.47
CA SER A 365 -31.90 45.11 0.11
C SER A 365 -32.81 44.03 0.71
N LYS A 366 -33.84 44.48 1.43
CA LYS A 366 -35.00 43.73 1.96
C LYS A 366 -36.24 44.17 1.17
N VAL A 367 -37.15 43.25 0.89
CA VAL A 367 -38.56 43.55 0.63
C VAL A 367 -39.41 42.55 1.42
N ALA A 368 -40.44 43.04 2.11
CA ALA A 368 -41.38 42.30 2.94
C ALA A 368 -42.83 42.68 2.57
N ALA A 369 -43.74 41.71 2.59
CA ALA A 369 -45.20 41.83 2.80
C ALA A 369 -45.76 40.40 2.92
N SER A 370 -46.20 39.90 4.08
CA SER A 370 -47.50 40.07 4.76
C SER A 370 -48.29 38.76 4.69
N ALA A 371 -48.51 38.12 5.84
CA ALA A 371 -49.34 36.93 6.02
C ALA A 371 -50.40 37.20 7.10
N PRO A 372 -51.62 36.64 7.01
CA PRO A 372 -52.54 36.60 8.13
C PRO A 372 -52.41 35.28 8.92
N ARG A 373 -52.55 35.40 10.24
CA ARG A 373 -52.63 34.32 11.23
C ARG A 373 -54.02 33.68 11.25
N VAL A 374 -54.08 32.36 11.39
CA VAL A 374 -55.20 31.67 12.06
C VAL A 374 -54.60 30.60 12.98
N SER A 375 -55.01 30.61 14.24
CA SER A 375 -54.72 29.61 15.26
C SER A 375 -56.05 29.20 15.88
N LEU A 376 -56.36 27.90 15.86
CA LEU A 376 -57.33 27.21 16.72
C LEU A 376 -57.00 25.71 16.62
N THR A 377 -57.21 24.81 17.57
CA THR A 377 -57.27 24.77 19.04
C THR A 377 -57.17 23.26 19.35
N MET A 378 -56.56 22.92 20.49
CA MET A 378 -56.57 21.60 21.11
C MET A 378 -57.99 21.03 21.24
N ASN A 379 -58.19 19.73 21.01
CA ASN A 379 -59.27 19.01 21.68
C ASN A 379 -58.80 17.59 22.05
N ILE A 380 -59.13 17.25 23.30
CA ILE A 380 -58.92 16.00 24.01
C ILE A 380 -60.04 15.04 23.62
N THR A 381 -59.72 13.80 23.23
CA THR A 381 -60.33 12.57 23.78
C THR A 381 -59.44 11.38 23.49
#